data_AF-A0A4U1FFK1-F1
#
_entry.id   AF-A0A4U1FFK1-F1
#
_cell.length_a   1.000
_cell.length_b   1.000
_cell.length_c   1.000
_cell.angle_alpha   90.00
_cell.angle_beta   90.00
_cell.angle_gamma   90.00
#
_symmetry.space_group_name_H-M   'P 1'
#
loop_
_entity.id
_entity.type
_entity.pdbx_description
1 polymer ?
#
loop_
_entity_poly.entity_id
_entity_poly.type
_entity_poly.pdbx_seq_one_letter_code
_entity_poly.pdbx_strand_id
1 'polypeptide(L)'
;MQDELSYFLVDSDSKVVTNQEGVFRSNCMDCLDRTNVVQSLLARRSLQAQLQRLGVLHVGQKLEEQDEFEKIYKNAWADNANACAKQYAGTGALKTDFTRTGKRTQLGLIMDGWNSLIRYYKNNFSDGFRQDSIDLFLGNYSVDELESHSPLSVPGDLKFLALPIIMVVAFSMCIICLLMAGDTWTETLAYVLSGELQALEHFLLFFTMAKILFMLPDWSRKKR
;
A
#
# COMPACT_ATOMS: atom_id res chain seq x y z
N MET A 1 20.09 -17.53 16.10
CA MET A 1 19.10 -16.43 16.11
C MET A 1 17.67 -16.89 15.83
N GLN A 2 17.26 -17.34 14.63
CA GLN A 2 15.86 -17.82 14.47
C GLN A 2 15.57 -19.08 15.29
N ASP A 3 16.54 -19.99 15.39
CA ASP A 3 16.40 -21.23 16.17
C ASP A 3 16.37 -20.97 17.69
N GLU A 4 16.81 -19.79 18.15
CA GLU A 4 16.77 -19.36 19.56
C GLU A 4 15.39 -18.81 19.97
N LEU A 5 14.64 -18.23 19.03
CA LEU A 5 13.34 -17.62 19.33
C LEU A 5 12.23 -18.67 19.49
N SER A 6 12.47 -19.88 18.97
CA SER A 6 11.61 -21.05 19.09
C SER A 6 10.17 -20.83 18.59
N TYR A 7 9.30 -21.82 18.84
CA TYR A 7 7.86 -21.75 18.57
C TYR A 7 7.09 -22.42 19.70
N PHE A 8 5.82 -22.04 19.85
CA PHE A 8 4.93 -22.64 20.83
C PHE A 8 4.50 -24.03 20.38
N LEU A 9 4.64 -25.03 21.26
CA LEU A 9 4.25 -26.40 21.00
C LEU A 9 3.58 -27.01 22.24
N VAL A 10 2.43 -27.64 22.02
CA VAL A 10 1.65 -28.34 23.05
C VAL A 10 1.41 -29.78 22.60
N ASP A 11 1.58 -30.70 23.52
CA ASP A 11 1.30 -32.13 23.31
C ASP A 11 -0.21 -32.41 23.36
N SER A 12 -0.60 -33.60 22.90
CA SER A 12 -1.94 -34.18 23.01
C SER A 12 -2.52 -34.12 24.44
N ASP A 13 -1.68 -34.27 25.47
CA ASP A 13 -2.07 -34.14 26.88
C ASP A 13 -2.20 -32.67 27.36
N SER A 14 -2.26 -31.70 26.44
CA SER A 14 -2.27 -30.25 26.72
C SER A 14 -1.06 -29.74 27.51
N LYS A 15 0.03 -30.51 27.53
CA LYS A 15 1.28 -30.13 28.19
C LYS A 15 2.12 -29.27 27.24
N VAL A 16 2.56 -28.11 27.72
CA VAL A 16 3.48 -27.25 26.97
C VAL A 16 4.84 -27.93 26.86
N VAL A 17 5.25 -28.21 25.62
CA VAL A 17 6.54 -28.84 25.30
C VAL A 17 7.60 -27.77 25.05
N THR A 18 7.21 -26.66 24.43
CA THR A 18 8.13 -25.57 24.08
C THR A 18 7.39 -24.23 24.08
N ASN A 19 8.02 -23.19 24.63
CA ASN A 19 7.53 -21.82 24.58
C ASN A 19 8.28 -21.02 23.51
N GLN A 20 7.60 -20.03 22.93
CA GLN A 20 8.24 -19.05 22.07
C GLN A 20 8.93 -17.99 22.93
N GLU A 21 10.24 -17.83 22.77
CA GLU A 21 11.06 -16.94 23.62
C GLU A 21 11.32 -15.58 22.98
N GLY A 22 10.92 -15.39 21.72
CA GLY A 22 10.91 -14.05 21.15
C GLY A 22 10.22 -13.93 19.79
N VAL A 23 10.26 -12.72 19.25
CA VAL A 23 9.49 -12.33 18.07
C VAL A 23 10.34 -11.52 17.09
N PHE A 24 10.12 -11.75 15.80
CA PHE A 24 10.66 -10.88 14.76
C PHE A 24 9.70 -9.74 14.49
N ARG A 25 10.17 -8.51 14.69
CA ARG A 25 9.44 -7.31 14.27
C ARG A 25 10.06 -6.76 12.99
N SER A 26 9.35 -6.90 11.88
CA SER A 26 9.68 -6.24 10.62
C SER A 26 8.93 -4.91 10.51
N ASN A 27 9.67 -3.83 10.24
CA ASN A 27 9.09 -2.54 9.90
C ASN A 27 9.59 -2.13 8.51
N CYS A 28 8.72 -1.54 7.71
CA CYS A 28 9.06 -0.98 6.42
C CYS A 28 8.26 0.32 6.27
N MET A 29 8.97 1.43 6.15
CA MET A 29 8.36 2.76 5.98
C MET A 29 7.60 2.88 4.65
N ASP A 30 8.00 2.11 3.63
CA ASP A 30 7.52 2.35 2.26
C ASP A 30 6.50 1.32 1.73
N CYS A 31 6.51 0.06 2.21
CA CYS A 31 5.56 -0.93 1.70
C CYS A 31 5.37 -2.18 2.58
N LEU A 32 4.10 -2.49 2.80
CA LEU A 32 3.59 -3.73 3.41
C LEU A 32 4.02 -4.99 2.64
N ASP A 33 4.22 -4.87 1.32
CA ASP A 33 4.53 -6.01 0.47
C ASP A 33 5.92 -6.59 0.78
N ARG A 34 6.93 -5.74 1.06
CA ARG A 34 8.28 -6.20 1.45
C ARG A 34 8.27 -6.90 2.81
N THR A 35 7.52 -6.38 3.77
CA THR A 35 7.40 -7.03 5.10
C THR A 35 6.71 -8.37 5.01
N ASN A 36 5.66 -8.49 4.19
CA ASN A 36 4.94 -9.75 4.02
C ASN A 36 5.84 -10.85 3.42
N VAL A 37 6.68 -10.49 2.43
CA VAL A 37 7.65 -11.44 1.86
C VAL A 37 8.63 -11.93 2.93
N VAL A 38 9.26 -11.02 3.69
CA VAL A 38 10.20 -11.42 4.76
C VAL A 38 9.51 -12.28 5.82
N GLN A 39 8.31 -11.91 6.25
CA GLN A 39 7.53 -12.67 7.23
C GLN A 39 7.19 -14.08 6.72
N SER A 40 6.80 -14.21 5.46
CA SER A 40 6.53 -15.51 4.82
C SER A 40 7.77 -16.41 4.74
N LEU A 41 8.97 -15.84 4.56
CA LEU A 41 10.22 -16.60 4.56
C LEU A 41 10.55 -17.12 5.97
N LEU A 42 10.43 -16.24 6.98
CA LEU A 42 10.66 -16.60 8.38
C LEU A 42 9.66 -17.68 8.84
N ALA A 43 8.38 -17.52 8.50
CA ALA A 43 7.35 -18.50 8.82
C ALA A 43 7.60 -19.84 8.13
N ARG A 44 8.07 -19.85 6.87
CA ARG A 44 8.39 -21.09 6.15
C ARG A 44 9.48 -21.87 6.86
N ARG A 45 10.55 -21.19 7.26
CA ARG A 45 11.66 -21.82 8.00
C ARG A 45 11.21 -22.40 9.34
N SER A 46 10.37 -21.66 10.09
CA SER A 46 9.80 -22.15 11.35
C SER A 46 8.90 -23.37 11.14
N LEU A 47 8.03 -23.32 10.12
CA LEU A 47 7.13 -24.43 9.78
C LEU A 47 7.89 -25.69 9.34
N GLN A 48 8.97 -25.53 8.57
CA GLN A 48 9.81 -26.66 8.19
C GLN A 48 10.43 -27.34 9.43
N ALA A 49 10.93 -26.57 10.40
CA ALA A 49 11.47 -27.11 11.64
C ALA A 49 10.40 -27.82 12.49
N GLN A 50 9.17 -27.30 12.51
CA GLN A 50 8.02 -27.94 13.17
C GLN A 50 7.68 -29.29 12.52
N LEU A 51 7.57 -29.33 11.19
CA LEU A 51 7.22 -30.55 10.45
C LEU A 51 8.31 -31.62 10.55
N GLN A 52 9.59 -31.23 10.57
CA GLN A 52 10.70 -32.16 10.82
C GLN A 52 10.66 -32.74 12.23
N ARG A 53 10.36 -31.91 13.25
CA ARG A 53 10.23 -32.38 14.64
C ARG A 53 9.05 -33.33 14.83
N LEU A 54 7.95 -33.11 14.12
CA LEU A 54 6.77 -33.98 14.14
C LEU A 54 6.95 -35.27 13.31
N GLY A 55 8.08 -35.44 12.61
CA GLY A 55 8.34 -36.59 11.75
C GLY A 55 7.52 -36.62 10.46
N VAL A 56 6.82 -35.52 10.12
CA VAL A 56 6.06 -35.38 8.86
C VAL A 56 7.00 -35.14 7.68
N LEU A 57 8.09 -34.40 7.91
CA LEU A 57 9.11 -34.10 6.90
C LEU A 57 10.44 -34.77 7.30
N HIS A 58 11.06 -35.51 6.38
CA HIS A 58 12.34 -36.15 6.68
C HIS A 58 13.50 -35.14 6.74
N VAL A 59 14.55 -35.49 7.49
CA VAL A 59 15.77 -34.67 7.57
C VAL A 59 16.39 -34.55 6.18
N GLY A 60 16.49 -33.32 5.68
CA GLY A 60 17.02 -33.01 4.35
C GLY A 60 15.96 -32.69 3.29
N GLN A 61 14.69 -33.06 3.49
CA GLN A 61 13.60 -32.61 2.63
C GLN A 61 13.28 -31.14 2.89
N LYS A 62 12.99 -30.39 1.84
CA LYS A 62 12.55 -28.99 1.93
C LYS A 62 11.07 -28.88 1.66
N LEU A 63 10.44 -27.92 2.33
CA LEU A 63 9.02 -27.63 2.13
C LEU A 63 8.73 -27.13 0.70
N GLU A 64 9.70 -26.42 0.11
CA GLU A 64 9.65 -25.86 -1.24
C GLU A 64 9.60 -26.93 -2.34
N GLU A 65 10.06 -28.15 -2.03
CA GLU A 65 10.05 -29.30 -2.95
C GLU A 65 8.68 -30.00 -2.98
N GLN A 66 7.76 -29.62 -2.08
CA GLN A 66 6.42 -30.17 -2.00
C GLN A 66 5.45 -29.25 -2.77
N ASP A 67 5.29 -29.48 -4.07
CA ASP A 67 4.58 -28.58 -4.99
C ASP A 67 3.16 -28.20 -4.54
N GLU A 68 2.36 -29.17 -4.10
CA GLU A 68 0.98 -28.94 -3.66
C GLU A 68 0.93 -28.08 -2.39
N PHE A 69 1.79 -28.41 -1.42
CA PHE A 69 1.89 -27.66 -0.17
C PHE A 69 2.38 -26.22 -0.43
N GLU A 70 3.42 -26.05 -1.25
CA GLU A 70 3.97 -24.73 -1.56
C GLU A 70 2.93 -23.84 -2.26
N LYS A 71 2.06 -24.41 -3.10
CA LYS A 71 0.94 -23.69 -3.69
C LYS A 71 -0.07 -23.21 -2.64
N ILE A 72 -0.43 -24.06 -1.68
CA ILE A 72 -1.34 -23.70 -0.58
C ILE A 72 -0.70 -22.60 0.27
N TYR A 73 0.58 -22.76 0.64
CA TYR A 73 1.33 -21.81 1.44
C TYR A 73 1.40 -20.42 0.78
N LYS A 74 1.76 -20.34 -0.51
CA LYS A 74 1.80 -19.09 -1.27
C LYS A 74 0.44 -18.41 -1.35
N ASN A 75 -0.64 -19.18 -1.55
CA ASN A 75 -1.99 -18.62 -1.59
C ASN A 75 -2.42 -18.04 -0.24
N ALA A 76 -2.17 -18.74 0.86
CA ALA A 76 -2.49 -18.25 2.20
C ALA A 76 -1.76 -16.93 2.51
N TRP A 77 -0.48 -16.82 2.16
CA TRP A 77 0.30 -15.59 2.36
C TRP A 77 -0.10 -14.46 1.41
N ALA A 78 -0.58 -14.76 0.20
CA ALA A 78 -1.13 -13.75 -0.70
C ALA A 78 -2.48 -13.20 -0.18
N ASP A 79 -3.31 -14.04 0.44
CA ASP A 79 -4.58 -13.62 1.02
C ASP A 79 -4.37 -12.82 2.32
N ASN A 80 -3.40 -13.22 3.16
CA ASN A 80 -2.94 -12.42 4.29
C ASN A 80 -2.49 -11.01 3.85
N ALA A 81 -1.64 -10.93 2.83
CA ALA A 81 -1.19 -9.65 2.27
C ALA A 81 -2.36 -8.78 1.81
N ASN A 82 -3.34 -9.38 1.11
CA ASN A 82 -4.55 -8.70 0.67
C ASN A 82 -5.39 -8.15 1.83
N ALA A 83 -5.55 -8.92 2.90
CA ALA A 83 -6.30 -8.49 4.08
C ALA A 83 -5.61 -7.31 4.77
N CYS A 84 -4.30 -7.41 5.02
CA CYS A 84 -3.52 -6.33 5.62
C CYS A 84 -3.51 -5.07 4.74
N ALA A 85 -3.40 -5.23 3.40
CA ALA A 85 -3.43 -4.10 2.48
C ALA A 85 -4.79 -3.37 2.48
N LYS A 86 -5.89 -4.11 2.60
CA LYS A 86 -7.23 -3.51 2.72
C LYS A 86 -7.36 -2.70 4.00
N GLN A 87 -6.84 -3.19 5.13
CA GLN A 87 -6.85 -2.45 6.38
C GLN A 87 -5.94 -1.21 6.31
N TYR A 88 -4.74 -1.34 5.75
CA TYR A 88 -3.77 -0.26 5.73
C TYR A 88 -4.11 0.82 4.70
N ALA A 89 -4.40 0.44 3.46
CA ALA A 89 -4.55 1.38 2.33
C ALA A 89 -5.96 1.39 1.72
N GLY A 90 -6.90 0.58 2.23
CA GLY A 90 -8.26 0.50 1.70
C GLY A 90 -8.37 -0.17 0.33
N THR A 91 -7.33 -0.82 -0.17
CA THR A 91 -7.31 -1.52 -1.47
C THR A 91 -6.70 -2.92 -1.34
N GLY A 92 -6.80 -3.76 -2.37
CA GLY A 92 -6.05 -5.01 -2.43
C GLY A 92 -4.53 -4.80 -2.37
N ALA A 93 -3.78 -5.86 -2.06
CA ALA A 93 -2.32 -5.84 -2.10
C ALA A 93 -1.82 -5.67 -3.54
N LEU A 94 -0.65 -5.05 -3.69
CA LEU A 94 0.02 -4.98 -4.99
C LEU A 94 0.83 -6.26 -5.18
N LYS A 95 1.11 -6.64 -6.42
CA LYS A 95 1.97 -7.77 -6.79
C LYS A 95 1.49 -9.13 -6.26
N THR A 96 0.18 -9.27 -6.05
CA THR A 96 -0.43 -10.54 -5.61
C THR A 96 -0.19 -11.68 -6.58
N ASP A 97 -0.07 -11.38 -7.88
CA ASP A 97 0.29 -12.35 -8.93
C ASP A 97 1.71 -12.88 -8.79
N PHE A 98 2.67 -12.03 -8.39
CA PHE A 98 4.04 -12.42 -8.10
C PHE A 98 4.10 -13.33 -6.87
N THR A 99 3.36 -13.01 -5.80
CA THR A 99 3.29 -13.89 -4.61
C THR A 99 2.66 -15.25 -4.94
N ARG A 100 1.64 -15.28 -5.79
CA ARG A 100 0.91 -16.51 -6.15
C ARG A 100 1.65 -17.41 -7.13
N THR A 101 2.25 -16.84 -8.18
CA THR A 101 2.80 -17.61 -9.31
C THR A 101 4.31 -17.48 -9.47
N GLY A 102 4.95 -16.55 -8.76
CA GLY A 102 6.39 -16.24 -8.91
C GLY A 102 6.75 -15.55 -10.23
N LYS A 103 5.77 -15.30 -11.11
CA LYS A 103 5.95 -14.59 -12.38
C LYS A 103 5.01 -13.40 -12.46
N ARG A 104 5.45 -12.36 -13.16
CA ARG A 104 4.67 -11.14 -13.38
C ARG A 104 3.74 -11.31 -14.57
N THR A 105 2.45 -11.05 -14.38
CA THR A 105 1.44 -11.11 -15.45
C THR A 105 1.07 -9.71 -15.93
N GLN A 106 0.77 -9.54 -17.23
CA GLN A 106 0.37 -8.24 -17.80
C GLN A 106 -0.95 -7.74 -17.19
N LEU A 107 -1.90 -8.64 -16.93
CA LEU A 107 -3.15 -8.30 -16.22
C LEU A 107 -2.89 -7.87 -14.77
N GLY A 108 -1.95 -8.53 -14.08
CA GLY A 108 -1.52 -8.14 -12.73
C GLY A 108 -0.87 -6.76 -12.68
N LEU A 109 -0.12 -6.37 -13.72
CA LEU A 109 0.44 -5.03 -13.85
C LEU A 109 -0.64 -3.94 -13.95
N ILE A 110 -1.68 -4.16 -14.77
CA ILE A 110 -2.79 -3.22 -14.92
C ILE A 110 -3.58 -3.09 -13.61
N MET A 111 -3.91 -4.22 -12.98
CA MET A 111 -4.65 -4.24 -11.71
C MET A 111 -3.87 -3.53 -10.59
N ASP A 112 -2.55 -3.69 -10.57
CA ASP A 112 -1.68 -2.99 -9.64
C ASP A 112 -1.63 -1.49 -9.91
N GLY A 113 -1.62 -1.07 -11.19
CA GLY A 113 -1.73 0.33 -11.57
C GLY A 113 -3.02 0.95 -11.03
N TRP A 114 -4.15 0.27 -11.23
CA TRP A 114 -5.45 0.70 -10.72
C TRP A 114 -5.49 0.81 -9.19
N ASN A 115 -5.02 -0.23 -8.49
CA ASN A 115 -4.92 -0.21 -7.03
C ASN A 115 -3.99 0.93 -6.55
N SER A 116 -2.89 1.19 -7.25
CA SER A 116 -1.97 2.28 -6.92
C SER A 116 -2.62 3.65 -7.07
N LEU A 117 -3.42 3.87 -8.12
CA LEU A 117 -4.20 5.10 -8.30
C LEU A 117 -5.23 5.30 -7.19
N ILE A 118 -5.96 4.25 -6.82
CA ILE A 118 -6.92 4.33 -5.70
C ILE A 118 -6.20 4.61 -4.39
N ARG A 119 -5.08 3.92 -4.11
CA ARG A 119 -4.27 4.19 -2.91
C ARG A 119 -3.79 5.62 -2.88
N TYR A 120 -3.32 6.14 -4.00
CA TYR A 120 -2.89 7.53 -4.11
C TYR A 120 -4.02 8.50 -3.77
N TYR A 121 -5.22 8.27 -4.31
CA TYR A 121 -6.38 9.07 -3.98
C TYR A 121 -6.75 8.97 -2.49
N LYS A 122 -6.89 7.75 -1.96
CA LYS A 122 -7.25 7.53 -0.54
C LYS A 122 -6.22 8.12 0.42
N ASN A 123 -4.93 7.96 0.15
CA ASN A 123 -3.86 8.48 0.99
C ASN A 123 -3.81 10.02 1.01
N ASN A 124 -4.10 10.69 -0.11
CA ASN A 124 -4.06 12.16 -0.14
C ASN A 124 -5.37 12.81 0.32
N PHE A 125 -6.51 12.15 0.12
CA PHE A 125 -7.83 12.78 0.30
C PHE A 125 -8.65 12.20 1.45
N SER A 126 -8.41 10.96 1.87
CA SER A 126 -9.21 10.29 2.90
C SER A 126 -8.42 9.93 4.16
N ASP A 127 -7.09 9.99 4.12
CA ASP A 127 -6.24 9.56 5.24
C ASP A 127 -6.29 10.53 6.43
N GLY A 128 -6.40 11.84 6.18
CA GLY A 128 -6.55 12.84 7.24
C GLY A 128 -7.75 12.56 8.14
N PHE A 129 -8.94 12.42 7.53
CA PHE A 129 -10.17 12.06 8.26
C PHE A 129 -10.05 10.72 9.01
N ARG A 130 -9.33 9.76 8.43
CA ARG A 130 -9.10 8.45 9.06
C ARG A 130 -8.20 8.57 10.29
N GLN A 131 -7.14 9.37 10.20
CA GLN A 131 -6.24 9.62 11.32
C GLN A 131 -6.96 10.39 12.44
N ASP A 132 -7.74 11.42 12.10
CA ASP A 132 -8.53 12.19 13.06
C ASP A 132 -9.53 11.30 13.81
N SER A 133 -10.15 10.35 13.09
CA SER A 133 -11.07 9.35 13.69
C SER A 133 -10.34 8.40 14.66
N ILE A 134 -9.12 7.98 14.33
CA ILE A 134 -8.31 7.11 15.19
C ILE A 134 -7.86 7.87 16.44
N ASP A 135 -7.41 9.11 16.29
CA ASP A 135 -6.95 9.93 17.41
C ASP A 135 -8.10 10.29 18.36
N LEU A 136 -9.30 10.50 17.84
CA LEU A 136 -10.51 10.65 18.66
C LEU A 136 -10.84 9.36 19.43
N PHE A 137 -10.80 8.20 18.79
CA PHE A 137 -11.12 6.92 19.44
C PHE A 137 -10.09 6.53 20.51
N LEU A 138 -8.80 6.81 20.26
CA LEU A 138 -7.72 6.54 21.21
C LEU A 138 -7.64 7.58 22.35
N GLY A 139 -8.45 8.64 22.30
CA GLY A 139 -8.44 9.72 23.29
C GLY A 139 -7.22 10.65 23.18
N ASN A 140 -6.50 10.61 22.07
CA ASN A 140 -5.37 11.50 21.80
C ASN A 140 -5.84 12.91 21.37
N TYR A 141 -7.10 13.06 20.98
CA TYR A 141 -7.71 14.35 20.64
C TYR A 141 -8.49 14.93 21.83
N SER A 142 -8.10 16.14 22.27
CA SER A 142 -8.85 16.93 23.25
C SER A 142 -9.76 17.90 22.49
N VAL A 143 -11.07 17.76 22.68
CA VAL A 143 -12.05 18.71 22.14
C VAL A 143 -11.89 20.04 22.89
N ASP A 144 -11.46 21.09 22.20
CA ASP A 144 -11.42 22.44 22.74
C ASP A 144 -12.83 23.06 22.59
N GLU A 145 -13.44 23.51 23.69
CA GLU A 145 -14.81 24.07 23.69
C GLU A 145 -14.92 25.35 22.85
N LEU A 146 -13.78 25.98 22.48
CA LEU A 146 -13.73 27.15 21.60
C LEU A 146 -13.80 26.81 20.10
N GLU A 147 -13.56 25.55 19.68
CA GLU A 147 -13.64 25.16 18.28
C GLU A 147 -15.10 24.87 17.89
N SER A 148 -15.71 25.77 17.11
CA SER A 148 -17.10 25.67 16.67
C SER A 148 -17.39 24.55 15.66
N HIS A 149 -16.35 23.83 15.20
CA HIS A 149 -16.44 22.81 14.18
C HIS A 149 -16.09 21.44 14.76
N SER A 150 -16.94 20.45 14.52
CA SER A 150 -16.63 19.09 14.96
C SER A 150 -15.40 18.56 14.20
N PRO A 151 -14.51 17.80 14.86
CA PRO A 151 -13.36 17.16 14.20
C PRO A 151 -13.76 16.14 13.13
N LEU A 152 -15.03 15.72 13.13
CA LEU A 152 -15.63 14.84 12.13
C LEU A 152 -16.42 15.60 11.04
N SER A 153 -16.46 16.94 11.11
CA SER A 153 -17.05 17.71 10.02
C SER A 153 -16.11 17.62 8.82
N VAL A 154 -16.65 17.23 7.68
CA VAL A 154 -15.93 17.29 6.41
C VAL A 154 -16.09 18.73 5.92
N PRO A 155 -15.09 19.62 6.05
CA PRO A 155 -15.19 20.91 5.40
C PRO A 155 -15.36 20.62 3.90
N GLY A 156 -16.40 21.20 3.29
CA GLY A 156 -16.58 21.18 1.85
C GLY A 156 -15.49 22.02 1.20
N ASP A 157 -14.25 21.53 1.22
CA ASP A 157 -13.11 22.31 0.76
C ASP A 157 -13.11 22.21 -0.77
N LEU A 158 -13.59 23.28 -1.41
CA LEU A 158 -13.66 23.44 -2.88
C LEU A 158 -12.33 23.07 -3.58
N LYS A 159 -11.22 23.14 -2.84
CA LYS A 159 -9.87 22.74 -3.22
C LYS A 159 -9.78 21.27 -3.66
N PHE A 160 -10.55 20.37 -3.05
CA PHE A 160 -10.62 18.96 -3.42
C PHE A 160 -11.37 18.73 -4.74
N LEU A 161 -12.29 19.64 -5.10
CA LEU A 161 -13.01 19.62 -6.37
C LEU A 161 -12.21 20.30 -7.49
N ALA A 162 -11.40 21.32 -7.16
CA ALA A 162 -10.58 22.05 -8.12
C ALA A 162 -9.56 21.12 -8.82
N LEU A 163 -8.93 20.19 -8.10
CA LEU A 163 -7.92 19.31 -8.68
C LEU A 163 -8.45 18.38 -9.80
N PRO A 164 -9.53 17.59 -9.62
CA PRO A 164 -10.10 16.80 -10.71
C PRO A 164 -10.67 17.66 -11.85
N ILE A 165 -11.21 18.85 -11.55
CA ILE A 165 -11.68 19.78 -12.60
C ILE A 165 -10.50 20.25 -13.47
N ILE A 166 -9.39 20.69 -12.86
CA ILE A 166 -8.19 21.11 -13.60
C ILE A 166 -7.65 19.97 -14.46
N MET A 167 -7.64 18.74 -13.94
CA MET A 167 -7.21 17.55 -14.70
C MET A 167 -8.09 17.28 -15.92
N VAL A 168 -9.41 17.38 -15.77
CA VAL A 168 -10.37 17.19 -16.88
C VAL A 168 -10.20 18.27 -17.94
N VAL A 169 -10.03 19.53 -17.53
CA VAL A 169 -9.79 20.65 -18.44
C VAL A 169 -8.48 20.43 -19.21
N ALA A 170 -7.38 20.12 -18.53
CA ALA A 170 -6.09 19.85 -19.17
C ALA A 170 -6.17 18.69 -20.17
N PHE A 171 -6.81 17.57 -19.79
CA PHE A 171 -7.00 16.41 -20.66
C PHE A 171 -7.88 16.74 -21.88
N SER A 172 -8.94 17.54 -21.69
CA SER A 172 -9.79 17.99 -22.79
C SER A 172 -9.04 18.89 -23.77
N MET A 173 -8.15 19.75 -23.29
CA MET A 173 -7.30 20.58 -24.15
C MET A 173 -6.32 19.75 -24.96
N CYS A 174 -5.65 18.75 -24.36
CA CYS A 174 -4.80 17.81 -25.09
C CYS A 174 -5.55 17.09 -26.23
N ILE A 175 -6.77 16.60 -25.95
CA ILE A 175 -7.59 15.94 -26.97
C ILE A 175 -7.96 16.89 -28.11
N ILE A 176 -8.36 18.13 -27.79
CA ILE A 176 -8.70 19.15 -28.80
C ILE A 176 -7.48 19.47 -29.67
N CYS A 177 -6.30 19.62 -29.08
CA CYS A 177 -5.06 19.84 -29.81
C CYS A 177 -4.71 18.68 -30.75
N LEU A 178 -4.92 17.43 -30.32
CA LEU A 178 -4.71 16.24 -31.16
C LEU A 178 -5.72 16.14 -32.31
N LEU A 179 -6.98 16.53 -32.08
CA LEU A 179 -8.04 16.52 -33.11
C LEU A 179 -7.87 17.63 -34.16
N MET A 180 -7.28 18.77 -33.78
CA MET A 180 -7.01 19.89 -34.69
C MET A 180 -5.75 19.73 -35.56
N ALA A 181 -4.92 18.70 -35.32
CA ALA A 181 -3.64 18.48 -36.02
C ALA A 181 -3.75 18.00 -37.48
N GLY A 182 -4.96 17.95 -38.05
CA GLY A 182 -5.23 17.35 -39.37
C GLY A 182 -4.56 18.04 -40.57
N ASP A 183 -4.37 19.36 -40.55
CA ASP A 183 -3.99 20.13 -41.76
C ASP A 183 -2.55 20.68 -41.74
N THR A 184 -1.86 20.71 -40.59
CA THR A 184 -0.45 21.15 -40.45
C THR A 184 0.31 20.27 -39.45
N TRP A 185 0.57 19.02 -39.85
CA TRP A 185 1.08 17.99 -38.95
C TRP A 185 2.41 18.30 -38.26
N THR A 186 3.36 19.00 -38.89
CA THR A 186 4.69 19.22 -38.30
C THR A 186 4.74 20.39 -37.32
N GLU A 187 4.10 21.52 -37.67
CA GLU A 187 4.02 22.68 -36.79
C GLU A 187 3.09 22.39 -35.61
N THR A 188 1.97 21.71 -35.85
CA THR A 188 1.06 21.32 -34.79
C THR A 188 1.70 20.29 -33.85
N LEU A 189 2.49 19.33 -34.34
CA LEU A 189 3.23 18.41 -33.44
C LEU A 189 4.25 19.15 -32.58
N ALA A 190 4.94 20.16 -33.13
CA ALA A 190 5.92 20.95 -32.39
C ALA A 190 5.24 21.84 -31.33
N TYR A 191 4.10 22.45 -31.65
CA TYR A 191 3.28 23.19 -30.68
C TYR A 191 2.67 22.28 -29.62
N VAL A 192 2.24 21.07 -29.98
CA VAL A 192 1.71 20.07 -29.03
C VAL A 192 2.81 19.55 -28.13
N LEU A 193 3.98 19.16 -28.65
CA LEU A 193 5.08 18.66 -27.82
C LEU A 193 5.67 19.73 -26.91
N SER A 194 5.82 20.96 -27.40
CA SER A 194 6.28 22.09 -26.58
C SER A 194 5.22 22.50 -25.55
N GLY A 195 3.96 22.62 -25.96
CA GLY A 195 2.84 22.96 -25.10
C GLY A 195 2.53 21.89 -24.05
N GLU A 196 2.60 20.60 -24.39
CA GLU A 196 2.42 19.50 -23.46
C GLU A 196 3.59 19.37 -22.49
N LEU A 197 4.84 19.59 -22.94
CA LEU A 197 6.00 19.60 -22.05
C LEU A 197 5.90 20.76 -21.06
N GLN A 198 5.50 21.95 -21.52
CA GLN A 198 5.34 23.12 -20.68
C GLN A 198 4.13 22.97 -19.74
N ALA A 199 3.01 22.41 -20.21
CA ALA A 199 1.87 22.08 -19.36
C ALA A 199 2.22 21.02 -18.31
N LEU A 200 3.05 20.01 -18.66
CA LEU A 200 3.60 19.04 -17.71
C LEU A 200 4.53 19.71 -16.69
N GLU A 201 5.40 20.63 -17.10
CA GLU A 201 6.26 21.40 -16.19
C GLU A 201 5.43 22.27 -15.24
N HIS A 202 4.45 23.01 -15.76
CA HIS A 202 3.55 23.82 -14.95
C HIS A 202 2.64 22.97 -14.06
N PHE A 203 2.20 21.80 -14.52
CA PHE A 203 1.44 20.84 -13.72
C PHE A 203 2.30 20.23 -12.62
N LEU A 204 3.54 19.82 -12.93
CA LEU A 204 4.49 19.31 -11.94
C LEU A 204 4.89 20.40 -10.94
N LEU A 205 5.08 21.65 -11.38
CA LEU A 205 5.33 22.80 -10.51
C LEU A 205 4.12 23.13 -9.65
N PHE A 206 2.91 23.16 -10.22
CA PHE A 206 1.69 23.37 -9.44
C PHE A 206 1.47 22.21 -8.48
N PHE A 207 1.72 20.97 -8.89
CA PHE A 207 1.57 19.79 -8.04
C PHE A 207 2.62 19.76 -6.94
N THR A 208 3.87 20.13 -7.22
CA THR A 208 4.93 20.24 -6.20
C THR A 208 4.69 21.43 -5.26
N MET A 209 4.25 22.58 -5.76
CA MET A 209 3.86 23.73 -4.94
C MET A 209 2.62 23.44 -4.11
N ALA A 210 1.59 22.79 -4.68
CA ALA A 210 0.43 22.31 -3.96
C ALA A 210 0.84 21.27 -2.92
N LYS A 211 1.70 20.31 -3.26
CA LYS A 211 2.21 19.33 -2.28
C LYS A 211 3.03 20.01 -1.18
N ILE A 212 3.81 21.05 -1.47
CA ILE A 212 4.52 21.84 -0.46
C ILE A 212 3.53 22.64 0.39
N LEU A 213 2.51 23.25 -0.20
CA LEU A 213 1.52 24.07 0.51
C LEU A 213 0.51 23.23 1.31
N PHE A 214 0.16 22.03 0.84
CA PHE A 214 -0.82 21.11 1.43
C PHE A 214 -0.18 19.98 2.26
N MET A 215 1.09 19.62 2.05
CA MET A 215 1.85 18.68 2.90
C MET A 215 2.89 19.35 3.79
N LEU A 216 2.98 20.69 3.85
CA LEU A 216 3.55 21.33 5.03
C LEU A 216 2.67 20.85 6.20
N PRO A 217 3.19 20.00 7.09
CA PRO A 217 2.42 19.64 8.27
C PRO A 217 2.15 20.95 8.99
N ASP A 218 0.94 21.10 9.53
CA ASP A 218 0.78 21.90 10.74
C ASP A 218 1.76 21.31 11.78
N TRP A 219 3.00 21.80 11.78
CA TRP A 219 4.07 21.39 12.69
C TRP A 219 3.76 21.83 14.14
N SER A 220 2.58 22.42 14.35
CA SER A 220 1.95 22.70 15.63
C SER A 220 1.15 21.51 16.19
N ARG A 221 0.67 20.57 15.37
CA ARG A 221 -0.17 19.44 15.83
C ARG A 221 0.59 18.16 16.14
N LYS A 222 1.81 17.98 15.61
CA LYS A 222 2.64 16.77 15.84
C LYS A 222 3.47 16.80 17.14
N LYS A 223 3.21 17.76 18.04
CA LYS A 223 3.96 18.01 19.28
C LYS A 223 3.11 17.99 20.55
N ARG A 224 1.93 17.38 20.51
CA ARG A 224 1.23 16.96 21.73
C ARG A 224 1.15 15.45 21.76
#